data_AF-A0A497TC49-F1
#
_entry.id   AF-A0A497TC49-F1
#
_cell.length_a   1.000
_cell.length_b   1.000
_cell.length_c   1.000
_cell.angle_alpha   90.00
_cell.angle_beta   90.00
_cell.angle_gamma   90.00
#
_symmetry.space_group_name_H-M   'P 1'
#
loop_
_entity.id
_entity.type
_entity.pdbx_description
1 polymer ?
#
loop_
_entity_poly.entity_id
_entity_poly.type
_entity_poly.pdbx_seq_one_letter_code
_entity_poly.pdbx_strand_id
1 'polypeptide(L)'
;MTIPIALKHLAKRDYMALTPYIKNLAAQVDWGVPFEKALKSFAEKTGQIQIKRAVSTIIQTYKMGGKVADTLTAVGESLITINRIRKERSLAVHSQIVTNYFIFFTFIFILIVLKLFLMPIMTPETIEGLLVLPGQAGLELYDQAFINFIIIQGFFAGIATGKMAEGSMRAGLKHSILLIAFGYTVYSLITQIQIKIV
;
A
#
# COMPACT_ATOMS: atom_id res chain seq x y z
N MET A 1 10.92 6.40 -41.26
CA MET A 1 12.34 6.31 -40.85
C MET A 1 12.69 4.85 -40.62
N THR A 2 13.91 4.42 -40.95
CA THR A 2 14.36 3.05 -40.61
C THR A 2 14.71 2.98 -39.12
N ILE A 3 14.60 1.79 -38.51
CA ILE A 3 14.89 1.56 -37.10
C ILE A 3 16.30 2.04 -36.68
N PRO A 4 17.38 1.76 -37.44
CA PRO A 4 18.73 2.23 -37.10
C PRO A 4 18.84 3.76 -37.05
N ILE A 5 18.26 4.45 -38.04
CA ILE A 5 18.29 5.93 -38.12
C ILE A 5 17.50 6.55 -36.94
N ALA A 6 16.38 5.94 -36.57
CA ALA A 6 15.61 6.36 -35.40
C ALA A 6 16.41 6.17 -34.10
N LEU A 7 17.05 5.02 -33.90
CA LEU A 7 17.89 4.75 -32.73
C LEU A 7 19.08 5.71 -32.63
N LYS A 8 19.72 6.04 -33.74
CA LYS A 8 20.82 7.01 -33.79
C LYS A 8 20.37 8.41 -33.40
N HIS A 9 19.15 8.82 -33.75
CA HIS A 9 18.56 10.08 -33.27
C HIS A 9 18.23 10.02 -31.77
N LEU A 10 17.67 8.91 -31.28
CA LEU A 10 17.38 8.74 -29.86
C LEU A 10 18.67 8.80 -29.02
N ALA A 11 19.75 8.15 -29.46
CA ALA A 11 21.03 8.13 -28.73
C ALA A 11 21.69 9.51 -28.52
N LYS A 12 21.27 10.54 -29.27
CA LYS A 12 21.74 11.93 -29.10
C LYS A 12 21.02 12.69 -27.98
N ARG A 13 19.86 12.22 -27.52
CA ARG A 13 19.09 12.83 -26.43
C ARG A 13 19.58 12.35 -25.07
N ASP A 14 19.36 13.18 -24.05
CA ASP A 14 19.59 12.81 -22.67
C ASP A 14 18.30 12.26 -22.03
N TYR A 15 18.38 11.01 -21.55
CA TYR A 15 17.35 10.29 -20.80
C TYR A 15 17.83 9.95 -19.38
N MET A 16 18.82 10.69 -18.87
CA MET A 16 19.39 10.51 -17.53
C MET A 16 19.89 9.08 -17.34
N ALA A 17 19.37 8.34 -16.36
CA ALA A 17 19.79 6.97 -16.06
C ALA A 17 19.58 5.98 -17.24
N LEU A 18 18.71 6.31 -18.21
CA LEU A 18 18.44 5.43 -19.36
C LEU A 18 19.39 5.65 -20.54
N THR A 19 20.11 6.79 -20.57
CA THR A 19 21.05 7.18 -21.64
C THR A 19 22.09 6.10 -21.99
N PRO A 20 22.81 5.47 -21.05
CA PRO A 20 23.82 4.47 -21.40
C PRO A 20 23.22 3.23 -22.09
N TYR A 21 22.00 2.83 -21.71
CA TYR A 21 21.33 1.68 -22.31
C TYR A 21 20.88 1.95 -23.75
N ILE A 22 20.35 3.16 -24.02
CA ILE A 22 19.93 3.57 -25.37
C ILE A 22 21.13 3.73 -26.28
N LYS A 23 22.23 4.32 -25.81
CA LYS A 23 23.49 4.42 -26.58
C LYS A 23 24.05 3.05 -26.94
N ASN A 24 24.03 2.11 -25.99
CA ASN A 24 24.47 0.74 -26.23
C ASN A 24 23.59 0.02 -27.26
N LEU A 25 22.26 0.19 -27.17
CA LEU A 25 21.30 -0.35 -28.13
C LEU A 25 21.55 0.20 -29.55
N ALA A 26 21.71 1.51 -29.69
CA ALA A 26 21.99 2.15 -30.97
C ALA A 26 23.33 1.68 -31.56
N ALA A 27 24.39 1.59 -30.75
CA ALA A 27 25.69 1.10 -31.18
C ALA A 27 25.65 -0.35 -31.67
N GLN A 28 24.92 -1.23 -30.97
CA GLN A 28 24.76 -2.62 -31.40
C GLN A 28 24.07 -2.71 -32.77
N VAL A 29 22.99 -1.96 -32.97
CA VAL A 29 22.26 -1.96 -34.25
C VAL A 29 23.10 -1.33 -35.37
N ASP A 30 23.83 -0.26 -35.09
CA ASP A 30 24.76 0.37 -36.04
C ASP A 30 25.91 -0.57 -36.44
N TRP A 31 26.34 -1.45 -35.53
CA TRP A 31 27.39 -2.46 -35.77
C TRP A 31 26.86 -3.74 -36.44
N GLY A 32 25.61 -3.75 -36.89
CA GLY A 32 25.02 -4.89 -37.61
C GLY A 32 24.56 -6.04 -36.72
N VAL A 33 24.47 -5.85 -35.39
CA VAL A 33 23.87 -6.86 -34.50
C VAL A 33 22.37 -6.98 -34.85
N PRO A 34 21.83 -8.21 -34.97
CA PRO A 34 20.41 -8.40 -35.24
C PRO A 34 19.52 -7.65 -34.24
N PHE A 35 18.52 -6.93 -34.74
CA PHE A 35 17.64 -6.06 -33.94
C PHE A 35 17.03 -6.79 -32.73
N GLU A 36 16.63 -8.05 -32.90
CA GLU A 36 16.15 -8.91 -31.81
C GLU A 36 17.16 -9.05 -30.68
N LYS A 37 18.42 -9.38 -31.01
CA LYS A 37 19.48 -9.59 -30.01
C LYS A 37 19.80 -8.28 -29.29
N ALA A 38 19.81 -7.18 -30.04
CA ALA A 38 20.08 -5.86 -29.48
C ALA A 38 18.99 -5.42 -28.49
N LEU A 39 17.72 -5.58 -28.86
CA LEU A 39 16.58 -5.33 -27.98
C LEU A 39 16.60 -6.23 -26.74
N LYS A 40 16.88 -7.53 -26.91
CA LYS A 40 16.96 -8.47 -25.79
C LYS A 40 18.06 -8.07 -24.79
N SER A 41 19.24 -7.68 -25.29
CA SER A 41 20.34 -7.16 -24.45
C SER A 41 19.93 -5.88 -23.70
N PHE A 42 19.22 -4.96 -24.37
CA PHE A 42 18.69 -3.76 -23.74
C PHE A 42 17.70 -4.07 -22.60
N ALA A 43 16.78 -5.01 -22.81
CA ALA A 43 15.82 -5.45 -21.79
C ALA A 43 16.47 -6.11 -20.58
N GLU A 44 17.51 -6.92 -20.79
CA GLU A 44 18.24 -7.58 -19.72
C GLU A 44 19.03 -6.58 -18.87
N LYS A 45 19.69 -5.61 -19.53
CA LYS A 45 20.50 -4.58 -18.85
C LYS A 45 19.66 -3.57 -18.06
N THR A 46 18.42 -3.29 -18.48
CA THR A 46 17.54 -2.34 -17.79
C THR A 46 16.90 -2.89 -16.50
N GLY A 47 16.89 -4.21 -16.30
CA GLY A 47 16.47 -4.86 -15.04
C GLY A 47 14.98 -4.79 -14.69
N GLN A 48 14.16 -4.03 -15.43
CA GLN A 48 12.73 -3.90 -15.15
C GLN A 48 11.88 -4.95 -15.88
N ILE A 49 11.05 -5.67 -15.12
CA ILE A 49 10.18 -6.73 -15.67
C ILE A 49 9.18 -6.20 -16.71
N GLN A 50 8.72 -4.95 -16.57
CA GLN A 50 7.79 -4.35 -17.54
C GLN A 50 8.46 -4.08 -18.89
N ILE A 51 9.70 -3.58 -18.87
CA ILE A 51 10.50 -3.35 -20.08
C ILE A 51 10.82 -4.69 -20.75
N LYS A 52 11.16 -5.73 -19.97
CA LYS A 52 11.41 -7.08 -20.49
C LYS A 52 10.19 -7.66 -21.21
N ARG A 53 8.99 -7.51 -20.65
CA ARG A 53 7.73 -7.95 -21.27
C ARG A 53 7.44 -7.17 -22.55
N ALA A 54 7.53 -5.85 -22.50
CA ALA A 54 7.37 -4.95 -23.63
C ALA A 54 8.28 -5.33 -24.81
N VAL A 55 9.57 -5.50 -24.53
CA VAL A 55 10.57 -5.89 -25.53
C VAL A 55 10.30 -7.28 -26.10
N SER A 56 9.87 -8.24 -25.28
CA SER A 56 9.49 -9.58 -25.75
C SER A 56 8.33 -9.51 -26.76
N THR A 57 7.32 -8.68 -26.50
CA THR A 57 6.20 -8.46 -27.44
C THR A 57 6.68 -7.87 -28.75
N ILE A 58 7.54 -6.84 -28.71
CA ILE A 58 8.12 -6.21 -29.91
C ILE A 58 8.93 -7.22 -30.74
N ILE A 59 9.75 -8.04 -30.09
CA ILE A 59 10.55 -9.09 -30.74
C ILE A 59 9.64 -10.13 -31.42
N GLN A 60 8.56 -10.56 -30.75
CA GLN A 60 7.59 -11.50 -31.33
C GLN A 60 6.91 -10.91 -32.58
N THR A 61 6.50 -9.64 -32.54
CA THR A 61 5.95 -8.96 -33.72
C THR A 61 6.97 -8.91 -34.86
N TYR A 62 8.23 -8.57 -34.55
CA TYR A 62 9.31 -8.52 -35.53
C TYR A 62 9.53 -9.89 -36.21
N LYS A 63 9.55 -10.98 -35.43
CA LYS A 63 9.70 -12.34 -35.97
C LYS A 63 8.54 -12.79 -36.86
N MET A 64 7.32 -12.39 -36.51
CA MET A 64 6.11 -12.76 -37.28
C MET A 64 5.87 -11.86 -38.49
N GLY A 65 6.78 -10.92 -38.80
CA GLY A 65 6.61 -9.97 -39.91
C GLY A 65 5.46 -8.99 -39.70
N GLY A 66 5.02 -8.80 -38.46
CA GLY A 66 3.95 -7.86 -38.12
C GLY A 66 4.38 -6.40 -38.21
N LYS A 67 3.42 -5.48 -37.97
CA LYS A 67 3.67 -4.04 -37.97
C LYS A 67 4.42 -3.59 -36.71
N VAL A 68 5.74 -3.68 -36.74
CA VAL A 68 6.62 -3.36 -35.59
C VAL A 68 6.48 -1.91 -35.12
N ALA A 69 6.22 -0.97 -36.03
CA ALA A 69 6.00 0.44 -35.69
C ALA A 69 4.73 0.63 -34.84
N ASP A 70 3.64 -0.05 -35.21
CA ASP A 70 2.37 0.01 -34.48
C ASP A 70 2.52 -0.64 -33.11
N THR A 71 3.23 -1.77 -33.02
CA THR A 71 3.44 -2.44 -31.74
C THR A 71 4.39 -1.70 -30.81
N LEU A 72 5.44 -1.05 -31.35
CA LEU A 72 6.27 -0.14 -30.57
C LEU A 72 5.44 1.00 -29.95
N THR A 73 4.54 1.60 -30.72
CA THR A 73 3.64 2.67 -30.26
C THR A 73 2.70 2.16 -29.16
N ALA A 74 1.98 1.06 -29.41
CA ALA A 74 1.03 0.49 -28.46
C ALA A 74 1.70 0.05 -27.14
N VAL A 75 2.88 -0.58 -27.23
CA VAL A 75 3.65 -0.99 -26.05
C VAL A 75 4.19 0.23 -25.30
N GLY A 76 4.63 1.28 -26.00
CA GLY A 76 5.06 2.54 -25.40
C GLY A 76 3.94 3.23 -24.60
N GLU A 77 2.75 3.36 -25.20
CA GLU A 77 1.56 3.90 -24.53
C GLU A 77 1.16 3.06 -23.32
N SER A 78 1.23 1.73 -23.43
CA SER A 78 0.98 0.82 -22.31
C SER A 78 1.95 1.05 -21.16
N LEU A 79 3.26 1.21 -21.43
CA LEU A 79 4.26 1.49 -20.40
C LEU A 79 4.02 2.85 -19.72
N ILE A 80 3.66 3.89 -20.48
CA ILE A 80 3.30 5.21 -19.93
C ILE A 80 2.08 5.08 -19.03
N THR A 81 1.06 4.36 -19.47
CA THR A 81 -0.18 4.12 -18.71
C THR A 81 0.10 3.34 -17.43
N ILE A 82 0.91 2.27 -17.49
CA ILE A 82 1.34 1.50 -16.30
C ILE A 82 2.06 2.39 -15.30
N ASN A 83 2.95 3.26 -15.77
CA ASN A 83 3.67 4.18 -14.88
C ASN A 83 2.73 5.21 -14.25
N ARG A 84 1.80 5.77 -15.02
CA ARG A 84 0.75 6.66 -14.53
C ARG A 84 -0.10 5.99 -13.45
N ILE A 85 -0.60 4.77 -13.70
CA ILE A 85 -1.38 3.98 -12.73
C ILE A 85 -0.57 3.74 -11.45
N ARG A 86 0.73 3.43 -11.56
CA ARG A 86 1.58 3.25 -10.38
C ARG A 86 1.68 4.51 -9.52
N LYS A 87 1.82 5.68 -10.16
CA LYS A 87 1.90 6.97 -9.48
C LYS A 87 0.55 7.37 -8.86
N GLU A 88 -0.55 7.15 -9.57
CA GLU A 88 -1.89 7.37 -9.03
C GLU A 88 -2.17 6.45 -7.84
N ARG A 89 -1.78 5.17 -7.95
CA ARG A 89 -1.91 4.19 -6.88
C ARG A 89 -1.13 4.59 -5.62
N SER A 90 0.10 5.12 -5.73
CA SER A 90 0.87 5.49 -4.54
C SER A 90 0.18 6.59 -3.73
N LEU A 91 -0.45 7.56 -4.41
CA LEU A 91 -1.18 8.65 -3.76
C LEU A 91 -2.50 8.16 -3.15
N ALA A 92 -3.28 7.39 -3.91
CA ALA A 92 -4.57 6.86 -3.46
C ALA A 92 -4.41 5.94 -2.24
N VAL A 93 -3.42 5.04 -2.28
CA VAL A 93 -3.11 4.15 -1.15
C VAL A 93 -2.70 4.95 0.08
N HIS A 94 -1.85 5.98 -0.09
CA HIS A 94 -1.43 6.81 1.04
C HIS A 94 -2.61 7.50 1.72
N SER A 95 -3.50 8.13 0.93
CA SER A 95 -4.72 8.75 1.48
C SER A 95 -5.58 7.74 2.24
N GLN A 96 -5.69 6.51 1.74
CA GLN A 96 -6.53 5.50 2.36
C GLN A 96 -5.95 4.97 3.69
N ILE A 97 -4.62 4.87 3.80
CA ILE A 97 -3.94 4.56 5.05
C ILE A 97 -4.28 5.61 6.12
N VAL A 98 -4.17 6.90 5.78
CA VAL A 98 -4.47 8.01 6.70
C VAL A 98 -5.91 7.95 7.21
N THR A 99 -6.88 7.74 6.32
CA THR A 99 -8.29 7.60 6.71
C THR A 99 -8.51 6.42 7.65
N ASN A 100 -7.83 5.29 7.43
CA ASN A 100 -7.98 4.13 8.29
C ASN A 100 -7.42 4.37 9.71
N TYR A 101 -6.31 5.08 9.84
CA TYR A 101 -5.82 5.52 11.15
C TYR A 101 -6.84 6.46 11.82
N PHE A 102 -7.44 7.39 11.08
CA PHE A 102 -8.45 8.30 11.62
C PHE A 102 -9.68 7.56 12.19
N ILE A 103 -10.15 6.51 11.51
CA ILE A 103 -11.23 5.64 11.99
C ILE A 103 -10.84 4.94 13.31
N PHE A 104 -9.60 4.43 13.39
CA PHE A 104 -9.11 3.78 14.60
C PHE A 104 -9.03 4.74 15.79
N PHE A 105 -8.51 5.94 15.61
CA PHE A 105 -8.45 6.96 16.67
C PHE A 105 -9.84 7.44 17.09
N THR A 106 -10.73 7.68 16.14
CA THR A 106 -12.11 8.10 16.42
C THR A 106 -12.84 7.04 17.24
N PHE A 107 -12.61 5.76 16.96
CA PHE A 107 -13.20 4.68 17.75
C PHE A 107 -12.71 4.66 19.19
N ILE A 108 -11.39 4.79 19.42
CA ILE A 108 -10.83 4.91 20.77
C ILE A 108 -11.43 6.12 21.48
N PHE A 109 -11.53 7.26 20.80
CA PHE A 109 -12.15 8.47 21.37
C PHE A 109 -13.61 8.23 21.80
N ILE A 110 -14.42 7.58 20.96
CA ILE A 110 -15.80 7.24 21.30
C ILE A 110 -15.85 6.29 22.50
N LEU A 111 -14.95 5.30 22.59
CA LEU A 111 -14.87 4.41 23.74
C LEU A 111 -14.54 5.16 25.04
N ILE A 112 -13.65 6.16 24.98
CA ILE A 112 -13.31 7.00 26.15
C ILE A 112 -14.52 7.81 26.60
N VAL A 113 -15.19 8.49 25.66
CA VAL A 113 -16.40 9.26 25.96
C VAL A 113 -17.48 8.36 26.54
N LEU A 114 -17.69 7.19 25.94
CA LEU A 114 -18.66 6.21 26.43
C LEU A 114 -18.31 5.75 27.84
N LYS A 115 -17.05 5.44 28.14
CA LYS A 115 -16.63 5.07 29.51
C LYS A 115 -16.87 6.20 30.52
N LEU A 116 -16.52 7.44 30.18
CA LEU A 116 -16.70 8.61 31.04
C LEU A 116 -18.16 8.96 31.29
N PHE A 117 -19.05 8.69 30.32
CA PHE A 117 -20.49 8.90 30.49
C PHE A 117 -21.19 7.71 31.18
N LEU A 118 -20.78 6.48 30.88
CA LEU A 118 -21.45 5.28 31.39
C LEU A 118 -21.08 4.95 32.84
N MET A 119 -19.81 5.18 33.23
CA MET A 119 -19.33 4.95 34.60
C MET A 119 -20.09 5.74 35.68
N PRO A 120 -20.34 7.07 35.54
CA PRO A 120 -21.10 7.83 36.54
C PRO A 120 -22.60 7.51 36.56
N ILE A 121 -23.17 6.95 35.49
CA ILE A 121 -24.59 6.53 35.46
C ILE A 121 -24.80 5.21 36.23
N MET A 122 -23.74 4.40 36.34
CA MET A 122 -23.73 3.08 36.98
C MET A 122 -23.33 3.13 38.46
N THR A 123 -23.17 4.31 39.07
CA THR A 123 -22.85 4.43 40.50
C THR A 123 -24.02 3.94 41.36
N PRO A 124 -23.75 3.24 42.48
CA PRO A 124 -24.76 2.53 43.27
C PRO A 124 -25.86 3.42 43.90
N GLU A 125 -25.72 4.74 43.91
CA GLU A 125 -26.73 5.66 44.46
C GLU A 125 -27.99 5.83 43.57
N THR A 126 -27.93 5.48 42.28
CA THR A 126 -29.07 5.61 41.34
C THR A 126 -29.83 4.30 41.10
N ILE A 127 -29.37 3.17 41.64
CA ILE A 127 -29.85 1.81 41.33
C ILE A 127 -30.38 1.11 42.60
N GLU A 128 -31.22 1.77 43.41
CA GLU A 128 -31.96 1.07 44.46
C GLU A 128 -33.20 0.31 43.94
N GLY A 129 -33.58 0.49 42.67
CA GLY A 129 -34.89 0.03 42.17
C GLY A 129 -34.92 -1.09 41.13
N LEU A 130 -33.81 -1.44 40.49
CA LEU A 130 -33.85 -2.36 39.34
C LEU A 130 -32.71 -3.38 39.39
N LEU A 131 -33.01 -4.47 40.10
CA LEU A 131 -32.36 -5.78 39.98
C LEU A 131 -30.88 -5.83 40.40
N VAL A 132 -30.61 -6.75 41.32
CA VAL A 132 -29.28 -7.15 41.79
C VAL A 132 -28.43 -7.61 40.60
N LEU A 133 -27.77 -6.68 39.95
CA LEU A 133 -26.55 -6.92 39.19
C LEU A 133 -25.42 -6.48 40.12
N PRO A 134 -24.39 -7.30 40.39
CA PRO A 134 -23.31 -6.86 41.25
C PRO A 134 -22.70 -5.63 40.57
N GLY A 135 -22.81 -4.46 41.20
CA GLY A 135 -22.36 -3.17 40.63
C GLY A 135 -20.88 -3.15 40.23
N GLN A 136 -20.11 -4.18 40.60
CA GLN A 136 -18.73 -4.42 40.18
C GLN A 136 -18.62 -5.39 38.99
N ALA A 137 -19.46 -6.43 38.90
CA ALA A 137 -19.42 -7.42 37.82
C ALA A 137 -19.92 -6.85 36.48
N GLY A 138 -20.87 -5.90 36.50
CA GLY A 138 -21.33 -5.22 35.28
C GLY A 138 -20.24 -4.34 34.67
N LEU A 139 -19.54 -3.55 35.49
CA LEU A 139 -18.45 -2.68 35.06
C LEU A 139 -17.27 -3.48 34.48
N GLU A 140 -16.91 -4.60 35.11
CA GLU A 140 -15.89 -5.52 34.59
C GLU A 140 -16.28 -6.15 33.25
N LEU A 141 -17.56 -6.50 33.05
CA LEU A 141 -18.05 -7.02 31.77
C LEU A 141 -17.92 -5.97 30.65
N TYR A 142 -18.24 -4.71 30.93
CA TYR A 142 -18.11 -3.62 29.96
C TYR A 142 -16.64 -3.34 29.62
N ASP A 143 -15.76 -3.29 30.62
CA ASP A 143 -14.31 -3.10 30.40
C ASP A 143 -13.72 -4.24 29.56
N GLN A 144 -14.11 -5.50 29.80
CA GLN A 144 -13.68 -6.63 28.98
C GLN A 144 -14.22 -6.57 27.55
N ALA A 145 -15.49 -6.17 27.37
CA ALA A 145 -16.08 -6.01 26.04
C ALA A 145 -15.35 -4.93 25.23
N PHE A 146 -15.04 -3.78 25.84
CA PHE A 146 -14.31 -2.70 25.17
C PHE A 146 -12.89 -3.10 24.76
N ILE A 147 -12.17 -3.83 25.61
CA ILE A 147 -10.84 -4.38 25.25
C ILE A 147 -10.96 -5.31 24.05
N ASN A 148 -11.94 -6.23 24.04
CA ASN A 148 -12.15 -7.15 22.93
C ASN A 148 -12.45 -6.41 21.61
N PHE A 149 -13.25 -5.35 21.65
CA PHE A 149 -13.51 -4.52 20.47
C PHE A 149 -12.25 -3.81 19.95
N ILE A 150 -11.41 -3.25 20.83
CA ILE A 150 -10.15 -2.61 20.44
C ILE A 150 -9.22 -3.64 19.77
N ILE A 151 -9.13 -4.85 20.32
CA ILE A 151 -8.29 -5.93 19.78
C ILE A 151 -8.78 -6.35 18.39
N ILE A 152 -10.08 -6.63 18.24
CA ILE A 152 -10.68 -7.04 16.96
C ILE A 152 -10.48 -5.94 15.93
N GLN A 153 -10.77 -4.69 16.29
CA GLN A 153 -10.63 -3.58 15.37
C GLN A 153 -9.17 -3.32 14.97
N GLY A 154 -8.23 -3.31 15.93
CA GLY A 154 -6.80 -3.15 15.65
C GLY A 154 -6.26 -4.26 14.74
N PHE A 155 -6.76 -5.49 14.92
CA PHE A 155 -6.40 -6.62 14.08
C PHE A 155 -6.86 -6.44 12.62
N PHE A 156 -8.15 -6.19 12.40
CA PHE A 156 -8.70 -6.05 11.04
C PHE A 156 -8.22 -4.76 10.36
N ALA A 157 -8.19 -3.64 11.08
CA ALA A 157 -7.72 -2.36 10.57
C ALA A 157 -6.22 -2.41 10.20
N GLY A 158 -5.38 -3.07 11.00
CA GLY A 158 -3.95 -3.20 10.71
C GLY A 158 -3.64 -4.10 9.52
N ILE A 159 -4.34 -5.24 9.40
CA ILE A 159 -4.23 -6.11 8.23
C ILE A 159 -4.67 -5.38 6.96
N ALA A 160 -5.82 -4.70 7.01
CA ALA A 160 -6.32 -3.91 5.88
C ALA A 160 -5.29 -2.84 5.47
N THR A 161 -4.78 -2.07 6.42
CA THR A 161 -3.78 -1.03 6.17
C THR A 161 -2.52 -1.60 5.52
N GLY A 162 -1.90 -2.65 6.09
CA GLY A 162 -0.65 -3.15 5.55
C GLY A 162 -0.79 -3.90 4.23
N LYS A 163 -1.94 -4.54 3.95
CA LYS A 163 -2.23 -5.09 2.61
C LYS A 163 -2.34 -3.97 1.58
N MET A 164 -2.94 -2.83 1.95
CA MET A 164 -3.08 -1.68 1.06
C MET A 164 -1.75 -0.95 0.87
N ALA A 165 -0.99 -0.74 1.94
CA ALA A 165 0.29 -0.02 1.96
C ALA A 165 1.43 -0.75 1.26
N GLU A 166 1.70 -2.00 1.66
CA GLU A 166 2.87 -2.75 1.20
C GLU A 166 2.51 -3.84 0.19
N GLY A 167 1.22 -4.00 -0.14
CA GLY A 167 0.75 -4.98 -1.11
C GLY A 167 0.80 -6.44 -0.63
N SER A 168 1.18 -6.69 0.64
CA SER A 168 1.31 -8.04 1.19
C SER A 168 0.60 -8.20 2.53
N MET A 169 -0.01 -9.37 2.76
CA MET A 169 -0.68 -9.69 4.03
C MET A 169 0.31 -9.78 5.20
N ARG A 170 1.56 -10.19 4.93
CA ARG A 170 2.65 -10.33 5.93
C ARG A 170 3.05 -8.97 6.51
N ALA A 171 3.02 -7.91 5.70
CA ALA A 171 3.21 -6.54 6.16
C ALA A 171 2.06 -6.03 7.04
N GLY A 172 0.81 -6.41 6.69
CA GLY A 172 -0.38 -6.17 7.48
C GLY A 172 -0.31 -6.73 8.89
N LEU A 173 0.30 -7.91 9.06
CA LEU A 173 0.54 -8.51 10.38
C LEU A 173 1.49 -7.67 11.25
N LYS A 174 2.53 -7.05 10.68
CA LYS A 174 3.41 -6.16 11.45
C LYS A 174 2.67 -4.90 11.90
N HIS A 175 1.87 -4.33 11.00
CA HIS A 175 1.07 -3.13 11.30
C HIS A 175 -0.05 -3.42 12.30
N SER A 176 -0.69 -4.59 12.24
CA SER A 176 -1.73 -4.98 13.19
C SER A 176 -1.19 -5.18 14.59
N ILE A 177 -0.03 -5.84 14.75
CA ILE A 177 0.61 -6.00 16.06
C ILE A 177 0.94 -4.63 16.67
N LEU A 178 1.45 -3.69 15.86
CA LEU A 178 1.76 -2.33 16.33
C LEU A 178 0.49 -1.57 16.75
N LEU A 179 -0.57 -1.63 15.94
CA LEU A 179 -1.86 -0.98 16.25
C LEU A 179 -2.54 -1.56 17.48
N ILE A 180 -2.49 -2.89 17.66
CA ILE A 180 -3.04 -3.57 18.84
C ILE A 180 -2.22 -3.19 20.08
N ALA A 181 -0.89 -3.22 20.01
CA ALA A 181 -0.03 -2.81 21.12
C ALA A 181 -0.27 -1.35 21.52
N PHE A 182 -0.39 -0.46 20.54
CA PHE A 182 -0.71 0.96 20.79
C PHE A 182 -2.10 1.12 21.41
N GLY A 183 -3.13 0.48 20.84
CA GLY A 183 -4.50 0.52 21.37
C GLY A 183 -4.60 -0.01 22.80
N TYR A 184 -3.91 -1.12 23.11
CA TYR A 184 -3.85 -1.68 24.45
C TYR A 184 -3.13 -0.75 25.44
N THR A 185 -2.00 -0.15 25.03
CA THR A 185 -1.23 0.78 25.88
C THR A 185 -2.05 2.03 26.20
N VAL A 186 -2.75 2.59 25.21
CA VAL A 186 -3.63 3.76 25.41
C VAL A 186 -4.78 3.40 26.35
N TYR A 187 -5.44 2.25 26.15
CA TYR A 187 -6.53 1.81 27.03
C TYR A 187 -6.06 1.57 28.46
N SER A 188 -4.91 0.89 28.63
CA SER A 188 -4.34 0.59 29.94
C SER A 188 -3.85 1.83 30.70
N LEU A 189 -3.31 2.84 30.00
CA LEU A 189 -2.98 4.13 30.61
C LEU A 189 -4.24 4.84 31.11
N ILE A 190 -5.34 4.76 30.38
CA ILE A 190 -6.60 5.40 30.76
C ILE A 190 -7.24 4.71 31.96
N THR A 191 -7.21 3.38 32.04
CA THR A 191 -7.65 2.65 33.24
C THR A 191 -6.80 3.01 34.46
N GLN A 192 -5.47 3.11 34.31
CA GLN A 192 -4.58 3.53 35.41
C GLN A 192 -4.78 4.99 35.85
N ILE A 193 -5.07 5.92 34.93
CA ILE A 193 -5.34 7.33 35.27
C ILE A 193 -6.64 7.47 36.06
N GLN A 194 -7.67 6.67 35.75
CA GLN A 194 -8.94 6.66 36.49
C GLN A 194 -8.80 6.06 37.89
N ILE A 195 -7.97 5.02 38.09
CA ILE A 195 -7.70 4.43 39.42
C ILE A 195 -6.96 5.41 40.36
N LYS A 196 -6.29 6.44 39.83
CA LYS A 196 -5.53 7.42 40.62
C LYS A 196 -6.34 8.67 41.00
N ILE A 197 -7.52 8.85 40.42
CA ILE A 197 -8.39 10.03 40.61
C ILE A 197 -9.67 9.70 41.42
N VAL A 198 -10.03 8.42 41.53
CA VAL A 198 -11.06 7.90 42.46
C VAL A 198 -10.39 7.44 43.74
#